data_AF-A0A926NB93-F1
#
_entry.id   AF-A0A926NB93-F1
#
_cell.length_a   1.000
_cell.length_b   1.000
_cell.length_c   1.000
_cell.angle_alpha   90.00
_cell.angle_beta   90.00
_cell.angle_gamma   90.00
#
_symmetry.space_group_name_H-M   'P 1'
#
loop_
_entity.id
_entity.type
_entity.pdbx_description
1 polymer ?
#
loop_
_entity_poly.entity_id
_entity_poly.type
_entity_poly.pdbx_seq_one_letter_code
_entity_poly.pdbx_strand_id
1 'polypeptide(L)'
;MSFVDEVYSLYRDQLSDDEEDAVAIVLSILEEQSKENILQLIQEMNDDEIMQMLGVYLVEMLKMKMIQDGKLPQIKSSNVPPGIH
;
A
#
# COMPACT_ATOMS: atom_id res chain seq x y z
N MET A 1 -2.44 7.65 -12.50
CA MET A 1 -1.58 8.49 -11.65
C MET A 1 -0.18 8.31 -12.20
N SER A 2 0.55 9.37 -12.54
CA SER A 2 1.82 9.25 -13.29
C SER A 2 2.79 8.22 -12.69
N PHE A 3 2.91 8.17 -11.36
CA PHE A 3 3.77 7.22 -10.67
C PHE A 3 3.28 5.76 -10.74
N VAL A 4 1.98 5.52 -10.55
CA VAL A 4 1.40 4.17 -10.67
C VAL A 4 1.54 3.66 -12.11
N ASP A 5 1.35 4.55 -13.08
CA ASP A 5 1.48 4.23 -14.50
C ASP A 5 2.95 3.88 -14.85
N GLU A 6 3.93 4.58 -14.26
CA GLU A 6 5.35 4.25 -14.37
C GLU A 6 5.72 2.93 -13.71
N VAL A 7 5.31 2.70 -12.46
CA VAL A 7 5.55 1.44 -11.75
C VAL A 7 4.92 0.28 -12.52
N TYR A 8 3.66 0.43 -12.95
CA TYR A 8 3.00 -0.59 -13.76
C TYR A 8 3.77 -0.84 -15.06
N SER A 9 4.23 0.20 -15.75
CA SER A 9 5.02 0.03 -16.98
C SER A 9 6.35 -0.71 -16.76
N LEU A 10 7.01 -0.51 -15.61
CA LEU A 10 8.29 -1.16 -15.29
C LEU A 10 8.13 -2.63 -14.90
N TYR A 11 7.03 -2.98 -14.23
CA TYR A 11 6.81 -4.30 -13.67
C TYR A 11 5.72 -5.12 -14.37
N ARG A 12 5.09 -4.61 -15.43
CA ARG A 12 3.97 -5.30 -16.12
C ARG A 12 4.27 -6.73 -16.57
N ASP A 13 5.52 -7.03 -16.91
CA ASP A 13 5.93 -8.36 -17.37
C ASP A 13 6.24 -9.31 -16.19
N GLN A 14 6.34 -8.74 -14.98
CA GLN A 14 6.56 -9.45 -13.71
C GLN A 14 5.26 -9.61 -12.91
N LEU A 15 4.22 -8.83 -13.22
CA LEU A 15 2.88 -8.99 -12.69
C LEU A 15 2.22 -10.21 -13.35
N SER A 16 1.99 -11.28 -12.57
CA SER A 16 1.14 -12.38 -13.00
C SER A 16 -0.35 -12.06 -12.79
N ASP A 17 -1.23 -13.04 -12.96
CA ASP A 17 -2.67 -12.89 -12.68
C ASP A 17 -2.99 -12.87 -11.16
N ASP A 18 -1.98 -12.76 -10.27
CA ASP A 18 -2.14 -12.71 -8.82
C ASP A 18 -1.95 -11.29 -8.25
N GLU A 19 -2.87 -10.90 -7.36
CA GLU A 19 -2.79 -9.62 -6.63
C GLU A 19 -1.57 -9.56 -5.68
N GLU A 20 -1.03 -10.72 -5.27
CA GLU A 20 0.15 -10.80 -4.40
C GLU A 20 1.41 -10.17 -5.03
N ASP A 21 1.56 -10.24 -6.35
CA ASP A 21 2.72 -9.68 -7.05
C ASP A 21 2.75 -8.16 -6.97
N ALA A 22 1.59 -7.51 -7.11
CA ALA A 22 1.48 -6.07 -6.99
C ALA A 22 1.84 -5.59 -5.59
N VAL A 23 1.44 -6.33 -4.55
CA VAL A 23 1.80 -6.02 -3.16
C VAL A 23 3.30 -6.18 -2.94
N ALA A 24 3.90 -7.27 -3.43
CA ALA A 24 5.34 -7.52 -3.28
C ALA A 24 6.17 -6.42 -3.96
N ILE A 25 5.82 -6.04 -5.19
CA ILE A 25 6.50 -4.96 -5.92
C ILE A 25 6.41 -3.63 -5.17
N VAL A 26 5.23 -3.25 -4.70
CA VAL A 26 5.06 -2.01 -3.94
C VAL A 26 5.88 -2.04 -2.65
N LEU A 27 5.89 -3.15 -1.92
CA LEU A 27 6.70 -3.29 -0.70
C LEU A 27 8.19 -3.16 -0.99
N SER A 28 8.71 -3.81 -2.04
CA SER A 28 10.11 -3.71 -2.44
C SER A 28 10.49 -2.28 -2.84
N ILE A 29 9.62 -1.57 -3.57
CA ILE A 29 9.86 -0.17 -3.94
C ILE A 29 9.95 0.70 -2.68
N LEU A 30 9.07 0.49 -1.70
CA LEU A 30 9.00 1.29 -0.48
C LEU A 30 10.12 0.97 0.53
N GLU A 31 10.59 -0.27 0.59
CA GLU A 31 11.65 -0.72 1.51
C GLU A 31 12.96 0.06 1.33
N GLU A 32 13.28 0.44 0.10
CA GLU A 32 14.50 1.18 -0.24
C GLU A 32 14.36 2.71 -0.12
N GLN A 33 13.16 3.24 0.19
CA GLN A 33 12.93 4.68 0.24
C GLN A 33 13.21 5.31 1.60
N SER A 34 13.85 6.48 1.56
CA SER A 34 13.86 7.38 2.72
C SER A 34 12.51 8.06 2.90
N LYS A 35 12.23 8.55 4.11
CA LYS A 35 11.04 9.35 4.39
C LYS A 35 10.98 10.59 3.48
N GLU A 36 12.13 11.21 3.23
CA GLU A 36 12.25 12.37 2.36
C GLU A 36 11.81 12.07 0.93
N ASN A 37 12.22 10.92 0.37
CA ASN A 37 11.83 10.50 -0.97
C ASN A 37 10.32 10.23 -1.06
N ILE A 38 9.75 9.57 -0.05
CA ILE A 38 8.30 9.34 0.02
C ILE A 38 7.53 10.66 0.04
N LEU A 39 7.99 11.64 0.82
CA LEU A 39 7.37 12.96 0.87
C LEU A 39 7.47 13.69 -0.48
N GLN A 40 8.57 13.52 -1.21
CA GLN A 40 8.71 14.08 -2.55
C GLN A 40 7.71 13.45 -3.53
N LEU A 41 7.55 12.12 -3.51
CA LEU A 41 6.53 11.44 -4.33
C LEU A 41 5.12 11.95 -4.02
N ILE A 42 4.79 12.15 -2.73
CA ILE A 42 3.48 12.69 -2.33
C ILE A 42 3.29 14.14 -2.82
N GLN A 43 4.34 14.96 -2.86
CA GLN A 43 4.27 16.32 -3.37
C GLN A 43 4.00 16.40 -4.87
N GLU A 44 4.32 15.34 -5.63
CA GLU A 44 4.06 15.25 -7.06
C GLU A 44 2.63 14.78 -7.38
N MET A 45 1.90 14.27 -6.39
CA MET A 45 0.50 13.87 -6.51
C MET A 45 -0.43 15.08 -6.57
N ASN A 46 -1.52 14.97 -7.32
CA ASN A 46 -2.58 15.98 -7.32
C ASN A 46 -3.50 15.87 -6.08
N ASP A 47 -4.36 16.86 -5.87
CA ASP A 47 -5.24 16.92 -4.69
C ASP A 47 -6.15 15.69 -4.55
N ASP A 48 -6.72 15.19 -5.65
CA ASP A 48 -7.59 14.02 -5.64
C ASP A 48 -6.81 12.75 -5.26
N GLU A 49 -5.60 12.62 -5.77
CA GLU A 49 -4.68 11.52 -5.48
C GLU A 49 -4.27 11.50 -4.01
N ILE A 50 -3.97 12.67 -3.42
CA ILE A 50 -3.67 12.82 -1.99
C ILE A 50 -4.89 12.45 -1.13
N MET A 51 -6.08 12.92 -1.52
CA MET A 51 -7.32 12.61 -0.81
C MET A 51 -7.64 11.11 -0.85
N GLN A 52 -7.42 10.47 -1.99
CA GLN A 52 -7.58 9.01 -2.13
C GLN A 52 -6.58 8.24 -1.27
N MET A 53 -5.29 8.61 -1.32
CA MET A 53 -4.24 7.98 -0.49
C MET A 53 -4.60 8.06 1.00
N LEU A 54 -4.94 9.26 1.47
CA LEU A 54 -5.32 9.47 2.87
C LEU A 54 -6.61 8.74 3.23
N GLY A 55 -7.60 8.72 2.33
CA GLY A 55 -8.87 8.02 2.50
C GLY A 55 -8.66 6.51 2.70
N VAL A 56 -7.86 5.88 1.85
CA VAL A 56 -7.52 4.44 1.96
C VAL A 56 -6.82 4.16 3.30
N TYR A 57 -5.81 4.94 3.64
CA TYR A 57 -5.10 4.80 4.92
C TYR A 57 -6.04 4.89 6.12
N LEU A 58 -6.89 5.92 6.18
CA LEU A 58 -7.82 6.13 7.28
C LEU A 58 -8.86 5.00 7.39
N VAL A 59 -9.36 4.51 6.26
CA VAL A 59 -10.30 3.37 6.23
C VAL A 59 -9.66 2.12 6.78
N GLU A 60 -8.44 1.77 6.38
CA GLU A 60 -7.74 0.59 6.89
C GLU A 60 -7.45 0.71 8.39
N MET A 61 -6.99 1.86 8.86
CA MET A 61 -6.77 2.11 10.29
C MET A 61 -8.06 2.03 11.12
N LEU A 62 -9.18 2.49 10.57
CA LEU A 62 -10.50 2.36 11.20
C LEU A 62 -10.96 0.91 11.26
N LYS A 63 -10.80 0.14 10.18
CA LYS A 63 -11.09 -1.30 10.18
C LYS A 63 -10.29 -2.02 11.25
N MET A 64 -8.99 -1.74 11.38
CA MET A 64 -8.15 -2.33 12.44
C MET A 64 -8.69 -2.02 13.84
N LYS A 65 -9.07 -0.77 14.12
CA LYS A 65 -9.71 -0.40 15.40
C LYS A 65 -11.03 -1.13 15.63
N MET A 66 -11.88 -1.23 14.61
CA MET A 66 -13.16 -1.94 14.71
C MET A 66 -12.96 -3.45 14.97
N ILE A 67 -11.93 -4.05 14.39
CA ILE A 67 -11.53 -5.44 14.63
C ILE A 67 -11.05 -5.61 16.08
N GLN A 68 -10.22 -4.70 16.59
CA GLN A 68 -9.76 -4.70 17.99
C GLN A 68 -10.93 -4.58 18.98
N ASP A 69 -11.93 -3.76 18.63
CA ASP A 69 -13.17 -3.60 19.39
C ASP A 69 -14.16 -4.78 19.24
N GLY A 70 -13.84 -5.77 18.38
CA GLY A 70 -14.73 -6.91 18.08
C GLY A 70 -15.97 -6.56 17.25
N LYS A 71 -16.03 -5.36 16.65
CA LYS A 71 -17.13 -4.89 15.79
C LYS A 71 -17.07 -5.47 14.39
N LEU A 72 -15.89 -5.87 13.94
CA LEU A 72 -15.68 -6.62 12.69
C LEU A 72 -15.04 -7.97 13.02
N PRO A 73 -15.33 -9.02 12.23
CA PRO A 73 -14.60 -10.28 12.37
C PRO A 73 -13.12 -10.03 12.10
N GLN A 74 -12.26 -10.74 12.84
CA GLN A 74 -10.85 -10.84 12.49
C GLN A 74 -10.80 -11.48 11.10
N ILE A 75 -10.52 -10.69 10.07
CA ILE A 75 -10.12 -11.23 8.79
C ILE A 75 -8.81 -11.94 9.12
N LYS A 76 -8.78 -13.27 9.05
CA LYS A 76 -7.53 -14.00 9.01
C LYS A 76 -6.87 -13.56 7.71
N SER A 77 -6.08 -12.49 7.78
CA SER A 77 -5.05 -12.24 6.79
C SER A 77 -4.16 -13.47 6.82
N SER A 78 -4.43 -14.41 5.91
CA SER A 78 -3.40 -15.32 5.49
C SER A 78 -2.24 -14.44 5.02
N ASN A 79 -1.11 -14.58 5.73
CA ASN A 79 0.23 -14.19 5.34
C ASN A 79 0.65 -12.73 5.58
N VAL A 80 0.72 -12.33 6.86
CA VAL A 80 1.83 -11.47 7.32
C VAL A 80 2.96 -12.43 7.74
N PRO A 81 4.18 -12.36 7.15
CA PRO A 81 5.29 -13.18 7.60
C PRO A 81 5.63 -12.85 9.06
N PRO A 82 5.73 -13.85 9.95
CA PRO A 82 6.09 -13.60 11.34
C PRO A 82 7.60 -13.35 11.43
N GLY A 83 8.00 -12.11 11.73
CA GLY A 83 9.35 -11.84 12.19
C GLY A 83 9.91 -10.47 11.83
N ILE A 84 9.52 -9.43 12.56
CA ILE A 84 10.44 -8.37 12.94
C ILE A 84 10.27 -8.15 14.44
N HIS A 85 11.13 -8.83 15.20
CA HIS A 85 11.45 -8.52 16.59
C HIS A 85 12.79 -7.78 16.61
#